data_AF-A0AAD4Z834-F1
#
_entry.id   AF-A0AAD4Z834-F1
#
_cell.length_a   1.000
_cell.length_b   1.000
_cell.length_c   1.000
_cell.angle_alpha   90.00
_cell.angle_beta   90.00
_cell.angle_gamma   90.00
#
_symmetry.space_group_name_H-M   'P 1'
#
loop_
_entity.id
_entity.type
_entity.pdbx_description
1 polymer ?
#
loop_
_entity_poly.entity_id
_entity_poly.type
_entity_poly.pdbx_seq_one_letter_code
_entity_poly.pdbx_strand_id
1 'polypeptide(L)'
;MKLWKDMYFITLIDDFSRFYYLCLIPTTSSAFEAFKVFKIEVANQLELKIKVLRFDMGGEYYEKYVEQGKYPSPLALYLQDYGIVSQYTNPGTPQENRVYERRNKTLKDMV
;
A
#
# COMPACT_ATOMS: atom_id res chain seq x y z
N MET A 1 -23.85 -3.95 14.90
CA MET A 1 -23.67 -3.99 13.43
C MET A 1 -22.21 -4.31 13.13
N LYS A 2 -21.86 -5.60 12.96
CA LYS A 2 -20.52 -6.04 12.52
C LYS A 2 -20.64 -6.38 11.02
N LEU A 3 -20.15 -5.50 10.15
CA LEU A 3 -20.28 -5.57 8.68
C LEU A 3 -19.00 -6.04 7.95
N TRP A 4 -18.01 -6.57 8.68
CA TRP A 4 -16.65 -6.76 8.16
C TRP A 4 -16.32 -8.22 7.81
N LYS A 5 -17.27 -9.13 7.99
CA LYS A 5 -17.09 -10.53 7.63
C LYS A 5 -16.95 -10.56 6.10
N ASP A 6 -15.79 -11.00 5.61
CA ASP A 6 -15.45 -11.18 4.19
C ASP A 6 -14.87 -9.95 3.44
N MET A 7 -14.42 -8.90 4.14
CA MET A 7 -13.66 -7.80 3.51
C MET A 7 -12.18 -7.82 3.90
N TYR A 8 -11.31 -7.45 2.94
CA TYR A 8 -9.90 -7.16 3.18
C TYR A 8 -9.72 -5.66 3.45
N PHE A 9 -8.58 -5.30 4.02
CA PHE A 9 -8.22 -3.89 4.19
C PHE A 9 -6.79 -3.62 3.74
N ILE A 10 -6.58 -2.42 3.20
CA ILE A 10 -5.26 -1.88 2.90
C ILE A 10 -5.02 -0.74 3.86
N THR A 11 -3.82 -0.73 4.44
CA THR A 11 -3.35 0.38 5.26
C THR A 11 -2.32 1.17 4.46
N LEU A 12 -2.60 2.45 4.21
CA LEU A 12 -1.66 3.38 3.58
C LEU A 12 -1.25 4.40 4.63
N ILE A 13 0.04 4.66 4.74
CA ILE A 13 0.60 5.51 5.78
C ILE A 13 1.36 6.64 5.12
N ASP A 14 1.01 7.87 5.50
CA ASP A 14 1.84 9.01 5.18
C ASP A 14 3.06 9.05 6.11
N ASP A 15 4.27 9.03 5.54
CA ASP A 15 5.52 8.97 6.31
C ASP A 15 5.78 10.27 7.07
N PHE A 16 5.28 11.40 6.56
CA PHE A 16 5.44 12.71 7.19
C PHE A 16 4.51 12.90 8.38
N SER A 17 3.19 12.85 8.17
CA SER A 17 2.19 13.11 9.20
C SER A 17 1.91 11.92 10.12
N ARG A 18 2.34 10.72 9.73
CA ARG A 18 1.96 9.45 10.37
C ARG A 18 0.46 9.20 10.38
N PHE A 19 -0.29 9.85 9.48
CA PHE A 19 -1.71 9.59 9.28
C PHE A 19 -1.92 8.25 8.57
N TYR A 20 -2.95 7.51 9.00
CA TYR A 20 -3.28 6.19 8.50
C TYR A 20 -4.57 6.28 7.70
N TYR A 21 -4.52 5.83 6.46
CA TYR A 21 -5.69 5.63 5.62
C TYR A 21 -6.01 4.14 5.58
N LEU A 22 -7.25 3.81 5.91
CA LEU A 22 -7.78 2.46 5.88
C LEU A 22 -8.75 2.33 4.71
N CYS A 23 -8.38 1.57 3.70
CA CYS A 23 -9.23 1.30 2.54
C CYS A 23 -9.80 -0.11 2.67
N LEU A 24 -11.13 -0.23 2.70
CA LEU A 24 -11.81 -1.51 2.65
C LEU A 24 -11.96 -2.00 1.22
N ILE A 25 -11.59 -3.24 0.96
CA ILE A 25 -11.68 -3.84 -0.36
C ILE A 25 -12.35 -5.22 -0.29
N PRO A 26 -13.13 -5.61 -1.31
CA PRO A 26 -13.81 -6.90 -1.32
C PRO A 26 -12.86 -8.07 -1.62
N THR A 27 -11.76 -7.82 -2.35
CA THR A 27 -10.77 -8.84 -2.71
C THR A 27 -9.38 -8.23 -2.76
N THR A 28 -8.32 -9.04 -2.57
CA THR A 28 -6.93 -8.61 -2.71
C THR A 28 -6.61 -8.09 -4.12
N SER A 29 -7.27 -8.62 -5.16
CA SER A 29 -7.14 -8.12 -6.54
C SER A 29 -7.67 -6.69 -6.74
N SER A 30 -8.57 -6.21 -5.87
CA SER A 30 -9.10 -4.84 -5.94
C SER A 30 -8.13 -3.79 -5.39
N ALA A 31 -6.99 -4.21 -4.84
CA ALA A 31 -6.03 -3.31 -4.20
C ALA A 31 -5.51 -2.20 -5.13
N PHE A 32 -5.23 -2.55 -6.38
CA PHE A 32 -4.71 -1.59 -7.35
C PHE A 32 -5.73 -0.49 -7.67
N GLU A 33 -6.98 -0.85 -7.90
CA GLU A 33 -8.03 0.14 -8.17
C GLU A 33 -8.30 1.02 -6.95
N ALA A 34 -8.31 0.43 -5.75
CA ALA A 34 -8.41 1.21 -4.51
C ALA A 34 -7.26 2.22 -4.37
N PHE A 35 -6.03 1.84 -4.74
CA PHE A 35 -4.89 2.77 -4.73
C PHE A 35 -5.05 3.94 -5.71
N LYS A 36 -5.61 3.71 -6.91
CA LYS A 36 -5.86 4.80 -7.87
C LYS A 36 -6.82 5.85 -7.31
N VAL A 37 -7.91 5.39 -6.67
CA VAL A 37 -8.89 6.28 -6.02
C VAL A 37 -8.20 7.04 -4.89
N PHE A 38 -7.50 6.34 -4.01
CA PHE A 38 -6.74 6.95 -2.91
C PHE A 38 -5.77 8.04 -3.38
N LYS A 39 -4.99 7.78 -4.44
CA LYS A 39 -4.04 8.75 -4.98
C LYS A 39 -4.72 10.04 -5.43
N ILE A 40 -5.89 9.95 -6.07
CA ILE A 40 -6.66 11.12 -6.51
C ILE A 40 -7.21 11.88 -5.30
N GLU A 41 -7.78 11.16 -4.33
CA GLU A 41 -8.34 11.75 -3.11
C GLU A 41 -7.28 12.52 -2.31
N VAL A 42 -6.14 11.90 -2.03
CA VAL A 42 -5.06 12.55 -1.26
C VAL A 42 -4.45 13.71 -2.03
N ALA A 43 -4.29 13.59 -3.35
CA ALA A 43 -3.78 14.69 -4.16
C ALA A 43 -4.72 15.89 -4.17
N ASN A 44 -6.04 15.66 -4.18
CA ASN A 44 -7.03 16.73 -4.13
C ASN A 44 -7.15 17.35 -2.73
N GLN A 45 -7.10 16.54 -1.67
CA GLN A 45 -7.25 17.01 -0.29
C GLN A 45 -6.04 17.79 0.21
N LEU A 46 -4.84 17.34 -0.16
CA LEU A 46 -3.59 17.93 0.33
C LEU A 46 -2.95 18.88 -0.68
N GLU A 47 -3.44 18.93 -1.92
CA GLU A 47 -2.81 19.62 -3.05
C GLU A 47 -1.35 19.19 -3.28
N LEU A 48 -1.03 17.94 -2.91
CA LEU A 48 0.31 17.35 -2.99
C LEU A 48 0.34 16.13 -3.91
N LYS A 49 1.50 15.89 -4.51
CA LYS A 49 1.72 14.69 -5.33
C LYS A 49 2.43 13.62 -4.52
N ILE A 50 1.96 12.38 -4.61
CA ILE A 50 2.70 11.21 -4.11
C ILE A 50 3.97 11.08 -4.98
N LYS A 51 5.14 11.13 -4.33
CA LYS A 51 6.44 11.00 -5.02
C LYS A 51 7.03 9.60 -4.91
N VAL A 52 6.78 8.95 -3.78
CA VAL A 52 7.35 7.65 -3.42
C VAL A 52 6.24 6.79 -2.85
N LEU A 53 6.19 5.53 -3.29
CA LEU A 53 5.36 4.49 -2.68
C LEU A 53 6.28 3.39 -2.15
N ARG A 54 6.19 3.10 -0.85
CA ARG A 54 7.03 2.12 -0.17
C ARG A 54 6.23 0.87 0.18
N PHE A 55 6.76 -0.28 -0.17
CA PHE A 55 6.18 -1.60 0.09
C PHE A 55 6.94 -2.35 1.18
N ASP A 56 6.22 -3.18 1.93
CA ASP A 56 6.82 -4.23 2.73
C ASP A 56 7.17 -5.42 1.80
N MET A 57 8.34 -6.04 2.01
CA MET A 57 8.79 -7.21 1.21
C MET A 57 7.93 -8.48 1.43
N GLY A 58 6.80 -8.38 2.15
CA GLY A 58 5.77 -9.43 2.21
C GLY A 58 4.73 -9.34 1.08
N GLY A 59 4.94 -8.44 0.11
CA GLY A 59 3.97 -8.05 -0.90
C GLY A 59 3.73 -9.09 -2.00
N GLU A 60 2.84 -10.06 -1.73
CA GLU A 60 2.16 -10.85 -2.79
C GLU A 60 1.43 -9.96 -3.82
N TYR A 61 1.18 -8.69 -3.48
CA TYR A 61 0.57 -7.67 -4.35
C TYR A 61 1.48 -7.20 -5.49
N TYR A 62 2.78 -7.54 -5.45
CA TYR A 62 3.79 -7.00 -6.38
C TYR A 62 4.71 -8.06 -7.02
N GLU A 63 4.56 -9.34 -6.68
CA GLU A 63 5.40 -10.38 -7.27
C GLU A 63 5.14 -10.54 -8.77
N LYS A 64 5.98 -9.89 -9.57
CA LYS A 64 6.59 -10.43 -10.79
C LYS A 64 7.82 -9.66 -11.24
N TYR A 65 8.60 -9.15 -10.30
CA TYR A 65 9.91 -8.57 -10.59
C TYR A 65 11.01 -9.15 -9.74
N VAL A 66 11.24 -10.45 -9.87
CA VAL A 66 12.59 -10.98 -9.70
C VAL A 66 12.70 -12.19 -10.60
N GLU A 67 13.66 -12.14 -11.53
CA GLU A 67 14.13 -13.23 -12.39
C GLU A 67 13.22 -13.68 -13.56
N GLN A 68 13.75 -13.46 -14.78
CA GLN A 68 13.30 -14.05 -16.05
C GLN A 68 12.09 -13.36 -16.74
N GLY A 69 12.31 -12.16 -17.26
CA GLY A 69 11.64 -11.68 -18.49
C GLY A 69 10.11 -11.47 -18.44
N LYS A 70 9.51 -11.22 -17.26
CA LYS A 70 8.08 -10.92 -17.16
C LYS A 70 7.80 -9.41 -17.22
N TYR A 71 6.76 -9.07 -17.97
CA TYR A 71 6.22 -7.72 -18.16
C TYR A 71 5.89 -7.04 -16.83
N PRO A 72 5.97 -5.70 -16.75
CA PRO A 72 5.59 -4.95 -15.57
C PRO A 72 4.16 -5.23 -15.13
N SER A 73 3.96 -5.30 -13.82
CA SER A 73 2.61 -5.37 -13.27
C SER A 73 1.83 -4.10 -13.67
N PRO A 74 0.49 -4.17 -13.79
CA PRO A 74 -0.33 -3.00 -14.11
C PRO A 74 -0.08 -1.81 -13.17
N LEU A 75 0.19 -2.09 -11.89
CA LEU A 75 0.52 -1.07 -10.90
C LEU A 75 1.94 -0.52 -11.11
N ALA A 76 2.93 -1.32 -11.48
CA ALA A 76 4.26 -0.82 -11.81
C ALA A 76 4.25 0.12 -13.02
N LEU A 77 3.51 -0.23 -14.09
CA LEU A 77 3.29 0.66 -15.25
C LEU A 77 2.63 1.96 -14.82
N TYR A 78 1.57 1.87 -14.01
CA TYR A 78 0.88 3.04 -13.51
C TYR A 78 1.79 3.95 -12.67
N LEU A 79 2.60 3.40 -11.76
CA LEU A 79 3.55 4.22 -11.00
C LEU A 79 4.54 4.94 -11.92
N GLN A 80 5.04 4.24 -12.95
CA GLN A 80 5.92 4.83 -13.94
C GLN A 80 5.25 5.98 -14.71
N ASP A 81 4.01 5.78 -15.18
CA ASP A 81 3.24 6.80 -15.91
C ASP A 81 3.03 8.09 -15.10
N TYR A 82 2.89 7.96 -13.77
CA TYR A 82 2.73 9.09 -12.86
C TYR A 82 4.05 9.56 -12.22
N GLY A 83 5.20 8.98 -12.59
CA GLY A 83 6.51 9.36 -12.05
C GLY A 83 6.68 9.07 -10.56
N ILE A 84 5.97 8.08 -10.03
CA ILE A 84 6.04 7.67 -8.62
C ILE A 84 7.13 6.61 -8.47
N VAL A 85 8.10 6.87 -7.59
CA VAL A 85 9.20 5.94 -7.32
C VAL A 85 8.72 4.83 -6.38
N SER A 86 8.90 3.57 -6.77
CA SER A 86 8.68 2.44 -5.87
C SER A 86 9.91 2.17 -4.98
N GLN A 87 9.68 1.93 -3.69
CA GLN A 87 10.70 1.53 -2.72
C GLN A 87 10.28 0.25 -2.02
N TYR A 88 11.25 -0.62 -1.73
CA TYR A 88 11.03 -1.87 -0.99
C TYR A 88 11.83 -1.83 0.30
N THR A 89 11.19 -2.16 1.43
CA THR A 89 11.88 -2.26 2.72
C THR A 89 12.50 -3.64 2.88
N ASN A 90 13.82 -3.72 3.01
CA ASN A 90 14.55 -4.99 3.08
C ASN A 90 14.03 -5.88 4.24
N PRO A 91 13.84 -7.20 4.03
CA PRO A 91 13.45 -8.10 5.11
C PRO A 91 14.60 -8.16 6.12
N GLY A 92 14.30 -7.85 7.38
CA GLY A 92 15.29 -7.92 8.46
C GLY A 92 15.90 -6.59 8.91
N THR A 93 15.35 -5.43 8.52
CA THR A 93 15.54 -4.16 9.27
C THR A 93 14.31 -3.80 10.12
N PRO A 94 14.09 -4.47 11.27
CA PRO A 94 12.93 -4.21 12.12
C PRO A 94 12.84 -2.78 12.64
N GLN A 95 13.91 -1.97 12.64
CA GLN A 95 13.82 -0.57 13.11
C GLN A 95 12.86 0.26 12.26
N GLU A 96 12.87 0.09 10.93
CA GLU A 96 12.14 0.98 10.01
C GLU A 96 10.64 0.66 9.94
N ASN A 97 10.28 -0.63 10.03
CA ASN A 97 8.88 -1.08 10.01
C ASN A 97 8.27 -1.33 11.39
N ARG A 98 9.00 -1.08 12.48
CA ARG A 98 8.53 -1.36 13.86
C ARG A 98 7.24 -0.63 14.24
N VAL A 99 7.07 0.59 13.74
CA VAL A 99 5.84 1.39 13.96
C VAL A 99 4.67 0.80 13.18
N TYR A 100 4.92 0.40 11.94
CA TYR A 100 3.95 -0.28 11.08
C TYR A 100 3.47 -1.60 11.68
N GLU A 101 4.40 -2.48 12.09
CA GLU A 101 4.08 -3.80 12.65
C GLU A 101 3.25 -3.69 13.93
N ARG A 102 3.61 -2.79 14.85
CA ARG A 102 2.88 -2.62 16.11
C ARG A 102 1.44 -2.16 15.90
N ARG A 103 1.21 -1.21 14.97
CA ARG A 103 -0.13 -0.68 14.73
C ARG A 103 -0.99 -1.59 13.87
N ASN A 104 -0.40 -2.27 12.87
CA ASN A 104 -1.12 -3.30 12.13
C ASN A 104 -1.58 -4.45 13.01
N LYS A 105 -0.79 -4.81 14.04
CA LYS A 105 -1.23 -5.78 15.05
C LYS A 105 -2.45 -5.28 15.82
N THR A 106 -2.43 -4.05 16.32
CA THR A 106 -3.59 -3.46 17.01
C THR A 106 -4.83 -3.41 16.12
N LEU A 107 -4.69 -3.02 14.85
CA LEU A 107 -5.82 -3.03 13.91
C LEU A 107 -6.36 -4.42 13.65
N LYS A 108 -5.49 -5.43 13.48
CA LYS A 108 -5.90 -6.83 13.36
C LYS A 108 -6.63 -7.34 14.60
N ASP A 109 -6.21 -6.91 15.80
CA ASP A 109 -6.85 -7.30 17.05
C ASP A 109 -8.23 -6.62 17.26
N MET A 110 -8.50 -5.52 16.55
CA MET A 110 -9.76 -4.76 16.63
C MET A 110 -10.85 -5.21 15.63
N VAL A 111 -10.51 -6.03 14.63
CA VAL A 111 -11.40 -6.52 13.56
C VAL A 111 -11.87 -7.94 13.88
#